data_AF-A0A1J4MXM5-F1
#
_entry.id   AF-A0A1J4MXM5-F1
#
_cell.length_a   1.000
_cell.length_b   1.000
_cell.length_c   1.000
_cell.angle_alpha   90.00
_cell.angle_beta   90.00
_cell.angle_gamma   90.00
#
_symmetry.space_group_name_H-M   'P 1'
#
loop_
_entity.id
_entity.type
_entity.pdbx_description
1 polymer ?
#
loop_
_entity_poly.entity_id
_entity_poly.type
_entity_poly.pdbx_seq_one_letter_code
_entity_poly.pdbx_strand_id
1 'polypeptide(L)'
;MLTLDGKLVDWSKPPRQTDLVLWSRLTSGGKQVKGSARTIAHLCAIDAAAQMKFGTRIVVIQAPFNTTVPASAGTHDHDACTDLHIPGVNWRTQEKWLRANGYACWYRFPPTFGHHIHGFTLPPQSGVVRSDDFRDLGVTVGKFVDGGSTLFGSLVTSSQLEDYYHHAFGLKGMHGANTDEAWHPTHIEKTIFDYAAFARSKAKPAWTPKDTKSNLAIIQQQFQIAAGLRKGKRIRTNGVGWIQKALNAKAGANLVVNGIVDSATLAAWKKFEIQSGGTGAKTTPDPKGLKKLQIAFRFVGPEAHLPVG
;
A
#
# COMPACT_ATOMS: atom_id res chain seq x y z
N MET A 1 9.29 1.23 0.48
CA MET A 1 9.73 1.90 -0.77
C MET A 1 10.09 0.83 -1.79
N LEU A 2 9.94 1.09 -3.08
CA LEU A 2 10.27 0.13 -4.13
C LEU A 2 11.51 0.62 -4.87
N THR A 3 12.38 -0.30 -5.26
CA THR A 3 13.54 -0.01 -6.11
C THR A 3 13.54 -0.85 -7.38
N LEU A 4 13.87 -0.23 -8.50
CA LEU A 4 14.14 -0.86 -9.80
C LEU A 4 15.61 -0.56 -10.14
N ASP A 5 16.39 -1.59 -10.46
CA ASP A 5 17.82 -1.48 -10.77
C ASP A 5 18.62 -0.71 -9.69
N GLY A 6 18.30 -0.98 -8.42
CA GLY A 6 18.93 -0.33 -7.26
C GLY A 6 18.51 1.14 -7.03
N LYS A 7 17.67 1.71 -7.88
CA LYS A 7 17.16 3.09 -7.75
C LYS A 7 15.71 3.09 -7.27
N LEU A 8 15.32 4.11 -6.51
CA LEU A 8 13.91 4.28 -6.13
C LEU A 8 13.02 4.40 -7.38
N VAL A 9 11.88 3.73 -7.35
CA VAL A 9 10.89 3.83 -8.43
C VAL A 9 10.38 5.27 -8.56
N ASP A 10 10.58 5.85 -9.74
CA ASP A 10 9.97 7.11 -10.14
C ASP A 10 8.53 6.86 -10.58
N TRP A 11 7.57 7.12 -9.69
CA TRP A 11 6.15 6.92 -10.02
C TRP A 11 5.62 7.90 -11.05
N SER A 12 6.32 9.00 -11.38
CA SER A 12 5.95 9.86 -12.52
C SER A 12 6.18 9.17 -13.87
N LYS A 13 7.06 8.17 -13.88
CA LYS A 13 7.32 7.26 -15.00
C LYS A 13 7.28 5.82 -14.48
N PRO A 14 6.09 5.34 -14.07
CA PRO A 14 5.98 4.08 -13.36
C PRO A 14 6.50 2.93 -14.23
N PRO A 15 7.17 1.94 -13.63
CA PRO A 15 7.65 0.78 -14.38
C PRO A 15 6.48 0.00 -14.96
N ARG A 16 6.75 -0.81 -15.99
CA ARG A 16 5.76 -1.75 -16.50
C ARG A 16 5.38 -2.68 -15.36
N GLN A 17 4.12 -3.09 -15.33
CA GLN A 17 3.60 -3.90 -14.23
C GLN A 17 4.32 -5.25 -14.08
N THR A 18 5.02 -5.71 -15.13
CA THR A 18 5.83 -6.92 -15.22
C THR A 18 7.31 -6.72 -14.86
N ASP A 19 7.81 -5.47 -14.78
CA ASP A 19 9.22 -5.23 -14.46
C ASP A 19 9.53 -5.70 -13.04
N LEU A 20 10.67 -6.36 -12.85
CA LEU A 20 11.07 -6.88 -11.53
C LEU A 20 11.58 -5.75 -10.64
N VAL A 21 11.01 -5.64 -9.45
CA VAL A 21 11.38 -4.64 -8.45
C VAL A 21 11.65 -5.29 -7.10
N LEU A 22 12.41 -4.59 -6.27
CA LEU A 22 12.65 -4.96 -4.88
C LEU A 22 11.81 -4.10 -3.95
N TRP A 23 11.25 -4.73 -2.93
CA TRP A 23 10.67 -4.01 -1.81
C TRP A 23 11.75 -3.72 -0.76
N SER A 24 11.71 -2.52 -0.17
CA SER A 24 12.56 -2.18 0.98
C SER A 24 12.26 -2.97 2.26
N ARG A 25 11.29 -3.90 2.23
CA ARG A 25 11.02 -4.83 3.33
C ARG A 25 11.79 -6.12 3.11
N LEU A 26 12.14 -6.75 4.22
CA LEU A 26 12.72 -8.08 4.23
C LEU A 26 11.67 -9.08 4.71
N THR A 27 11.90 -10.34 4.39
CA THR A 27 11.15 -11.43 5.02
C THR A 27 11.51 -11.52 6.51
N SER A 28 10.74 -12.28 7.29
CA SER A 28 11.06 -12.58 8.69
C SER A 28 12.43 -13.24 8.86
N GLY A 29 12.92 -13.94 7.84
CA GLY A 29 14.27 -14.50 7.77
C GLY A 29 15.34 -13.55 7.21
N GLY A 30 15.04 -12.25 7.02
CA GLY A 30 16.00 -11.24 6.56
C GLY A 30 16.31 -11.26 5.06
N LYS A 31 15.58 -12.05 4.25
CA LYS A 31 15.80 -12.11 2.79
C LYS A 31 15.09 -10.96 2.08
N GLN A 32 15.61 -10.54 0.93
CA GLN A 32 14.97 -9.53 0.09
C GLN A 32 13.61 -10.03 -0.44
N VAL A 33 12.65 -9.12 -0.57
CA VAL A 33 11.36 -9.39 -1.22
C VAL A 33 11.39 -8.81 -2.64
N LYS A 34 11.38 -9.71 -3.63
CA LYS A 34 11.42 -9.40 -5.06
C LYS A 34 10.16 -9.90 -5.74
N GLY A 35 9.65 -9.17 -6.72
CA GLY A 35 8.48 -9.55 -7.51
C GLY A 35 8.30 -8.61 -8.69
N SER A 36 7.28 -8.83 -9.53
CA SER A 36 6.90 -7.81 -10.51
C SER A 36 6.43 -6.52 -9.82
N ALA A 37 6.50 -5.41 -10.54
CA ALA A 37 6.06 -4.11 -10.05
C ALA A 37 4.62 -4.15 -9.56
N ARG A 38 3.73 -4.91 -10.22
CA ARG A 38 2.36 -5.15 -9.77
C ARG A 38 2.32 -5.85 -8.42
N THR A 39 2.97 -7.00 -8.30
CA THR A 39 2.98 -7.82 -7.07
C THR A 39 3.50 -7.01 -5.89
N ILE A 40 4.65 -6.35 -6.04
CA ILE A 40 5.24 -5.58 -4.95
C ILE A 40 4.44 -4.31 -4.63
N ALA A 41 3.88 -3.63 -5.63
CA ALA A 41 2.98 -2.49 -5.41
C ALA A 41 1.74 -2.90 -4.62
N HIS A 42 1.17 -4.07 -4.93
CA HIS A 42 0.03 -4.61 -4.21
C HIS A 42 0.37 -4.94 -2.76
N LEU A 43 1.48 -5.64 -2.50
CA LEU A 43 1.97 -5.91 -1.15
C LEU A 43 2.22 -4.60 -0.37
N CYS A 44 2.72 -3.55 -1.03
CA CYS A 44 2.87 -2.23 -0.42
C CYS A 44 1.52 -1.60 -0.06
N ALA A 45 0.50 -1.76 -0.90
CA ALA A 45 -0.84 -1.27 -0.63
C ALA A 45 -1.46 -2.01 0.56
N ILE A 46 -1.34 -3.34 0.60
CA ILE A 46 -1.77 -4.17 1.72
C ILE A 46 -1.02 -3.79 3.00
N ASP A 47 0.30 -3.64 2.99
CA ASP A 47 1.09 -3.24 4.16
C ASP A 47 0.63 -1.90 4.75
N ALA A 48 0.40 -0.91 3.88
CA ALA A 48 -0.12 0.39 4.29
C ALA A 48 -1.56 0.28 4.84
N ALA A 49 -2.42 -0.52 4.20
CA ALA A 49 -3.79 -0.73 4.64
C ALA A 49 -3.85 -1.49 5.98
N ALA A 50 -2.97 -2.46 6.21
CA ALA A 50 -2.83 -3.17 7.47
C ALA A 50 -2.41 -2.21 8.59
N GLN A 51 -1.42 -1.36 8.32
CA GLN A 51 -0.96 -0.36 9.29
C GLN A 51 -2.10 0.60 9.69
N MET A 52 -2.93 1.00 8.74
CA MET A 52 -4.08 1.87 9.00
C MET A 52 -5.20 1.16 9.76
N LYS A 53 -5.51 -0.09 9.42
CA LYS A 53 -6.65 -0.83 9.99
C LYS A 53 -6.35 -1.48 11.33
N PHE A 54 -5.16 -2.07 11.47
CA PHE A 54 -4.80 -2.92 12.61
C PHE A 54 -3.69 -2.34 13.47
N GLY A 55 -3.13 -1.17 13.10
CA GLY A 55 -2.02 -0.55 13.83
C GLY A 55 -0.67 -1.27 13.65
N THR A 56 -0.62 -2.32 12.83
CA THR A 56 0.56 -3.14 12.56
C THR A 56 0.71 -3.43 11.07
N ARG A 57 1.89 -3.86 10.67
CA ARG A 57 2.29 -4.09 9.28
C ARG A 57 2.26 -5.57 8.95
N ILE A 58 2.25 -5.90 7.66
CA ILE A 58 2.40 -7.31 7.26
C ILE A 58 3.85 -7.76 7.48
N VAL A 59 4.01 -9.05 7.79
CA VAL A 59 5.28 -9.75 7.84
C VAL A 59 5.27 -10.79 6.74
N VAL A 60 6.20 -10.68 5.79
CA VAL A 60 6.42 -11.68 4.74
C VAL A 60 7.29 -12.79 5.32
N ILE A 61 6.82 -14.03 5.27
CA ILE A 61 7.55 -15.22 5.69
C ILE A 61 8.34 -15.75 4.49
N GLN A 62 7.64 -15.98 3.37
CA GLN A 62 8.21 -16.45 2.11
C GLN A 62 7.80 -15.50 0.98
N ALA A 63 8.79 -14.94 0.30
CA ALA A 63 8.61 -14.04 -0.84
C ALA A 63 8.38 -14.82 -2.15
N PRO A 64 7.99 -14.14 -3.25
CA PRO A 64 8.04 -14.72 -4.59
C PRO A 64 9.49 -15.01 -4.98
N PHE A 65 9.69 -15.86 -5.99
CA PHE A 65 11.01 -16.34 -6.44
C PHE A 65 11.84 -17.01 -5.33
N ASN A 66 11.17 -17.65 -4.37
CA ASN A 66 11.83 -18.42 -3.32
C ASN A 66 11.71 -19.92 -3.59
N THR A 67 12.71 -20.47 -4.28
CA THR A 67 12.84 -21.88 -4.63
C THR A 67 13.55 -22.72 -3.56
N THR A 68 13.90 -22.12 -2.41
CA THR A 68 14.73 -22.79 -1.39
C THR A 68 13.93 -23.61 -0.37
N VAL A 69 12.60 -23.62 -0.48
CA VAL A 69 11.69 -24.34 0.43
C VAL A 69 10.99 -25.47 -0.34
N PRO A 70 11.43 -26.74 -0.20
CA PRO A 70 10.88 -27.85 -0.98
C PRO A 70 9.36 -28.05 -0.83
N ALA A 71 8.82 -27.80 0.36
CA ALA A 71 7.38 -27.93 0.63
C ALA A 71 6.51 -26.92 -0.16
N SER A 72 7.11 -25.85 -0.66
CA SER A 72 6.44 -24.77 -1.41
C SER A 72 6.84 -24.77 -2.90
N ALA A 73 7.51 -25.82 -3.36
CA ALA A 73 7.90 -25.96 -4.76
C ALA A 73 6.66 -25.98 -5.66
N GLY A 74 6.70 -25.20 -6.73
CA GLY A 74 5.61 -25.04 -7.68
C GLY A 74 4.61 -23.93 -7.36
N THR A 75 4.69 -23.26 -6.21
CA THR A 75 3.89 -22.05 -5.92
C THR A 75 4.77 -20.78 -5.84
N HIS A 76 5.90 -20.83 -5.14
CA HIS A 76 6.79 -19.68 -4.94
C HIS A 76 7.97 -19.59 -5.92
N ASP A 77 8.04 -20.50 -6.89
CA ASP A 77 9.19 -20.59 -7.81
C ASP A 77 9.34 -19.33 -8.69
N HIS A 78 8.23 -18.63 -8.91
CA HIS A 78 8.16 -17.42 -9.72
C HIS A 78 7.39 -16.30 -8.99
N ASP A 79 6.72 -15.42 -9.73
CA ASP A 79 6.12 -14.21 -9.16
C ASP A 79 4.79 -14.47 -8.42
N ALA A 80 4.23 -13.39 -7.85
CA ALA A 80 2.89 -13.26 -7.27
C ALA A 80 2.64 -13.96 -5.93
N CYS A 81 3.19 -15.15 -5.70
CA CYS A 81 2.92 -15.95 -4.50
C CYS A 81 3.76 -15.54 -3.29
N THR A 82 3.12 -15.27 -2.15
CA THR A 82 3.78 -15.01 -0.86
C THR A 82 3.07 -15.66 0.32
N ASP A 83 3.89 -16.06 1.30
CA ASP A 83 3.43 -16.44 2.63
C ASP A 83 3.63 -15.26 3.55
N LEU A 84 2.58 -14.88 4.26
CA LEU A 84 2.60 -13.70 5.12
C LEU A 84 1.69 -13.86 6.33
N HIS A 85 1.83 -12.94 7.28
CA HIS A 85 0.85 -12.74 8.34
C HIS A 85 0.82 -11.29 8.80
N ILE A 86 -0.19 -10.94 9.58
CA ILE A 86 -0.40 -9.66 10.24
C ILE A 86 -0.32 -9.92 11.74
N PRO A 87 0.77 -9.50 12.43
CA PRO A 87 0.97 -9.79 13.84
C PRO A 87 -0.22 -9.33 14.71
N GLY A 88 -0.64 -10.17 15.66
CA GLY A 88 -1.70 -9.82 16.61
C GLY A 88 -3.13 -9.82 16.04
N VAL A 89 -3.33 -10.20 14.77
CA VAL A 89 -4.66 -10.32 14.15
C VAL A 89 -5.04 -11.80 14.07
N ASN A 90 -6.31 -12.15 14.28
CA ASN A 90 -6.79 -13.53 14.14
C ASN A 90 -6.67 -14.02 12.69
N TRP A 91 -6.25 -15.27 12.47
CA TRP A 91 -5.99 -15.86 11.15
C TRP A 91 -7.17 -15.74 10.17
N ARG A 92 -8.39 -16.06 10.60
CA ARG A 92 -9.59 -15.94 9.76
C ARG A 92 -9.92 -14.48 9.44
N THR A 93 -9.68 -13.58 10.39
CA THR A 93 -9.83 -12.13 10.16
C THR A 93 -8.84 -11.63 9.12
N GLN A 94 -7.57 -12.05 9.20
CA GLN A 94 -6.54 -11.69 8.23
C GLN A 94 -6.89 -12.24 6.84
N GLU A 95 -7.21 -13.53 6.73
CA GLU A 95 -7.63 -14.19 5.49
C GLU A 95 -8.78 -13.43 4.83
N LYS A 96 -9.88 -13.21 5.56
CA LYS A 96 -11.05 -12.49 5.07
C LYS A 96 -10.71 -11.08 4.58
N TRP A 97 -9.85 -10.37 5.32
CA TRP A 97 -9.45 -9.01 5.00
C TRP A 97 -8.50 -8.95 3.79
N LEU A 98 -7.54 -9.86 3.68
CA LEU A 98 -6.62 -9.95 2.55
C LEU A 98 -7.37 -10.23 1.25
N ARG A 99 -8.32 -11.18 1.25
CA ARG A 99 -9.20 -11.45 0.10
C ARG A 99 -10.01 -10.23 -0.33
N ALA A 100 -10.50 -9.46 0.64
CA ALA A 100 -11.21 -8.21 0.39
C ALA A 100 -10.33 -7.11 -0.25
N ASN A 101 -9.01 -7.26 -0.20
CA ASN A 101 -8.04 -6.35 -0.81
C ASN A 101 -7.40 -6.94 -2.09
N GLY A 102 -7.95 -8.01 -2.68
CA GLY A 102 -7.46 -8.55 -3.95
C GLY A 102 -6.33 -9.57 -3.82
N TYR A 103 -6.12 -10.10 -2.62
CA TYR A 103 -5.12 -11.13 -2.36
C TYR A 103 -5.81 -12.50 -2.25
N ALA A 104 -5.60 -13.35 -3.25
CA ALA A 104 -6.13 -14.70 -3.24
C ALA A 104 -5.33 -15.55 -2.27
N CYS A 105 -5.94 -15.96 -1.16
CA CYS A 105 -5.19 -16.61 -0.10
C CYS A 105 -6.01 -17.57 0.74
N TRP A 106 -5.30 -18.44 1.45
CA TRP A 106 -5.83 -19.37 2.43
C TRP A 106 -4.98 -19.36 3.69
N TYR A 107 -5.63 -19.54 4.83
CA TYR A 107 -4.94 -19.85 6.08
C TYR A 107 -4.39 -21.29 6.06
N ARG A 108 -3.09 -21.43 6.30
CA ARG A 108 -2.37 -22.70 6.46
C ARG A 108 -1.99 -22.91 7.91
N PHE A 109 -2.08 -24.15 8.37
CA PHE A 109 -1.89 -24.51 9.77
C PHE A 109 -1.25 -25.90 9.92
N PRO A 110 -0.70 -26.23 11.11
CA PRO A 110 -0.06 -27.52 11.40
C PRO A 110 -1.01 -28.73 11.24
N PRO A 111 -0.49 -29.94 11.00
CA PRO A 111 0.92 -30.33 11.08
C PRO A 111 1.73 -30.11 9.79
N THR A 112 1.07 -29.98 8.63
CA THR A 112 1.74 -29.90 7.33
C THR A 112 2.51 -28.59 7.15
N PHE A 113 2.04 -27.52 7.79
CA PHE A 113 2.60 -26.17 7.66
C PHE A 113 2.71 -25.47 9.00
N GLY A 114 3.64 -24.52 9.14
CA GLY A 114 3.53 -23.51 10.19
C GLY A 114 2.30 -22.62 9.99
N HIS A 115 1.82 -21.93 11.02
CA HIS A 115 0.70 -20.99 10.86
C HIS A 115 1.08 -19.79 9.98
N HIS A 116 0.40 -19.64 8.84
CA HIS A 116 0.59 -18.50 7.93
C HIS A 116 -0.59 -18.32 6.97
N ILE A 117 -0.66 -17.17 6.30
CA ILE A 117 -1.51 -16.98 5.12
C ILE A 117 -0.68 -17.26 3.88
N HIS A 118 -1.08 -18.26 3.10
CA HIS A 118 -0.52 -18.59 1.80
C HIS A 118 -1.40 -17.99 0.70
N GLY A 119 -0.82 -17.30 -0.27
CA GLY A 119 -1.61 -16.74 -1.35
C GLY A 119 -0.82 -16.03 -2.42
N PHE A 120 -1.51 -15.29 -3.27
CA PHE A 120 -0.92 -14.50 -4.34
C PHE A 120 -1.75 -13.27 -4.69
N THR A 121 -1.09 -12.29 -5.33
CA THR A 121 -1.77 -11.14 -5.93
C THR A 121 -2.64 -11.59 -7.10
N LEU A 122 -3.93 -11.28 -7.08
CA LEU A 122 -4.81 -11.62 -8.20
C LEU A 122 -4.41 -10.88 -9.49
N PRO A 123 -4.37 -11.58 -10.64
CA PRO A 123 -4.25 -10.94 -11.94
C PRO A 123 -5.59 -10.27 -12.32
N PRO A 124 -5.58 -9.28 -13.22
CA PRO A 124 -6.80 -8.87 -13.92
C PRO A 124 -7.36 -10.03 -14.73
N GLN A 125 -8.68 -10.14 -14.82
CA GLN A 125 -9.32 -11.11 -15.71
C GLN A 125 -9.14 -10.65 -17.15
N SER A 126 -8.45 -11.45 -17.97
CA SER A 126 -8.14 -11.11 -19.37
C SER A 126 -9.08 -11.77 -20.37
N GLY A 127 -9.82 -12.80 -19.96
CA GLY A 127 -10.71 -13.55 -20.84
C GLY A 127 -11.65 -14.52 -20.12
N VAL A 128 -12.05 -15.59 -20.82
CA VAL A 128 -12.98 -16.62 -20.30
C VAL A 128 -12.25 -17.67 -19.46
N VAL A 129 -11.01 -18.00 -19.83
CA VAL A 129 -10.20 -19.03 -19.18
C VAL A 129 -9.32 -18.36 -18.12
N ARG A 130 -9.61 -18.55 -16.84
CA ARG A 130 -8.92 -17.80 -15.77
C ARG A 130 -7.47 -18.22 -15.60
N SER A 131 -7.13 -19.47 -15.91
CA SER A 131 -5.72 -19.91 -15.90
C SER A 131 -4.84 -19.12 -16.88
N ASP A 132 -5.41 -18.40 -17.84
CA ASP A 132 -4.67 -17.55 -18.77
C ASP A 132 -4.41 -16.13 -18.24
N ASP A 133 -5.05 -15.71 -17.15
CA ASP A 133 -4.99 -14.32 -16.66
C ASP A 133 -3.56 -13.86 -16.36
N PHE A 134 -2.71 -14.73 -15.79
CA PHE A 134 -1.30 -14.41 -15.55
C PHE A 134 -0.47 -14.40 -16.85
N ARG A 135 -0.78 -15.27 -17.81
CA ARG A 135 -0.12 -15.32 -19.12
C ARG A 135 -0.38 -14.03 -19.88
N ASP A 136 -1.64 -13.61 -19.92
CA ASP A 136 -2.06 -12.41 -20.64
C ASP A 136 -1.59 -11.13 -19.93
N LEU A 137 -1.44 -11.17 -18.59
CA LEU A 137 -0.75 -10.15 -17.82
C LEU A 137 0.76 -10.06 -18.15
N GLY A 138 1.35 -11.12 -18.72
CA GLY A 138 2.78 -11.23 -19.03
C GLY A 138 3.64 -11.55 -17.81
N VAL A 139 3.08 -12.23 -16.81
CA VAL A 139 3.78 -12.62 -15.57
C VAL A 139 3.83 -14.13 -15.47
N THR A 140 5.04 -14.69 -15.34
CA THR A 140 5.21 -16.11 -15.02
C THR A 140 5.00 -16.36 -13.53
N VAL A 141 4.17 -17.35 -13.20
CA VAL A 141 3.90 -17.79 -11.82
C VAL A 141 4.24 -19.26 -11.64
N GLY A 142 4.22 -19.75 -10.39
CA GLY A 142 4.44 -21.16 -10.11
C GLY A 142 3.36 -22.04 -10.75
N LYS A 143 3.73 -23.24 -11.23
CA LYS A 143 2.81 -24.16 -11.92
C LYS A 143 1.54 -24.51 -11.15
N PHE A 144 1.52 -24.41 -9.82
CA PHE A 144 0.31 -24.69 -9.03
C PHE A 144 -0.55 -23.43 -8.83
N VAL A 145 -0.03 -22.23 -9.14
CA VAL A 145 -0.79 -20.98 -9.02
C VAL A 145 -1.81 -20.87 -10.14
N ASP A 146 -1.37 -21.01 -11.40
CA ASP A 146 -2.21 -20.92 -12.61
C ASP A 146 -2.46 -22.29 -13.27
N GLY A 147 -2.00 -23.37 -12.64
CA GLY A 147 -2.03 -24.72 -13.21
C GLY A 147 -1.00 -24.95 -14.33
N GLY A 148 -0.02 -24.05 -14.48
CA GLY A 148 1.10 -24.12 -15.40
C GLY A 148 0.88 -23.46 -16.75
N SER A 149 -0.22 -22.73 -16.94
CA SER A 149 -0.53 -22.06 -18.22
C SER A 149 0.60 -21.12 -18.67
N THR A 150 1.14 -20.30 -17.77
CA THR A 150 2.26 -19.37 -18.07
C THR A 150 3.57 -20.08 -18.43
N LEU A 151 3.78 -21.30 -17.95
CA LEU A 151 5.01 -22.06 -18.15
C LEU A 151 4.94 -22.97 -19.39
N PHE A 152 3.79 -23.58 -19.64
CA PHE A 152 3.61 -24.63 -20.64
C PHE A 152 2.61 -24.26 -21.75
N GLY A 153 2.05 -23.05 -21.71
CA GLY A 153 1.03 -22.59 -22.66
C GLY A 153 -0.32 -23.31 -22.54
N SER A 154 -0.47 -24.20 -21.56
CA SER A 154 -1.66 -25.01 -21.31
C SER A 154 -1.72 -25.44 -19.85
N LEU A 155 -2.91 -25.83 -19.38
CA LEU A 155 -3.09 -26.36 -18.03
C LEU A 155 -2.46 -27.75 -17.92
N VAL A 156 -1.46 -27.91 -17.04
CA VAL A 156 -0.78 -29.20 -16.79
C VAL A 156 -1.11 -29.78 -15.42
N THR A 157 -1.66 -28.98 -14.51
CA THR A 157 -2.06 -29.39 -13.15
C THR A 157 -3.26 -28.56 -12.69
N SER A 158 -3.88 -28.93 -11.56
CA SER A 158 -4.87 -28.10 -10.88
C SER A 158 -4.31 -26.72 -10.55
N SER A 159 -5.18 -25.70 -10.61
CA SER A 159 -4.82 -24.29 -10.44
C SER A 159 -5.39 -23.74 -9.14
N GLN A 160 -4.54 -23.16 -8.29
CA GLN A 160 -5.00 -22.44 -7.10
C GLN A 160 -5.83 -21.19 -7.48
N LEU A 161 -5.56 -20.57 -8.63
CA LEU A 161 -6.39 -19.49 -9.16
C LEU A 161 -7.82 -19.97 -9.41
N GLU A 162 -7.99 -21.12 -10.06
CA GLU A 162 -9.32 -21.71 -10.25
C GLU A 162 -9.95 -22.13 -8.93
N ASP A 163 -9.19 -22.74 -8.02
CA ASP A 163 -9.68 -23.09 -6.68
C ASP A 163 -10.20 -21.87 -5.94
N TYR A 164 -9.49 -20.73 -6.04
CA TYR A 164 -9.91 -19.48 -5.43
C TYR A 164 -11.28 -19.07 -6.00
N TYR A 165 -11.44 -19.00 -7.33
CA TYR A 165 -12.75 -18.64 -7.90
C TYR A 165 -13.86 -19.67 -7.70
N HIS A 166 -13.52 -20.92 -7.40
CA HIS A 166 -14.48 -21.95 -7.01
C HIS A 166 -14.74 -22.03 -5.51
N HIS A 167 -14.16 -21.13 -4.71
CA HIS A 167 -14.28 -21.16 -3.25
C HIS A 167 -13.80 -22.50 -2.66
N ALA A 168 -12.70 -23.03 -3.18
CA ALA A 168 -12.04 -24.26 -2.74
C ALA A 168 -10.78 -23.92 -1.89
N PHE A 169 -10.18 -24.92 -1.24
CA PHE A 169 -9.09 -24.72 -0.27
C PHE A 169 -7.69 -24.46 -0.88
N GLY A 170 -7.54 -24.53 -2.21
CA GLY A 170 -6.26 -24.28 -2.87
C GLY A 170 -5.15 -25.26 -2.46
N LEU A 171 -5.53 -26.47 -2.02
CA LEU A 171 -4.62 -27.52 -1.54
C LEU A 171 -4.74 -28.74 -2.45
N LYS A 172 -3.64 -29.50 -2.53
CA LYS A 172 -3.60 -30.77 -3.27
C LYS A 172 -4.77 -31.67 -2.87
N GLY A 173 -5.60 -32.03 -3.85
CA GLY A 173 -6.74 -32.93 -3.64
C GLY A 173 -7.96 -32.27 -2.98
N MET A 174 -7.93 -30.95 -2.74
CA MET A 174 -9.01 -30.19 -2.11
C MET A 174 -9.54 -29.09 -3.05
N HIS A 175 -9.92 -29.52 -4.25
CA HIS A 175 -10.37 -28.67 -5.36
C HIS A 175 -11.89 -28.60 -5.50
N GLY A 176 -12.64 -29.18 -4.56
CA GLY A 176 -14.10 -29.19 -4.59
C GLY A 176 -14.66 -27.78 -4.48
N ALA A 177 -15.57 -27.41 -5.38
CA ALA A 177 -16.21 -26.11 -5.33
C ALA A 177 -17.00 -25.91 -4.03
N ASN A 178 -16.94 -24.69 -3.48
CA ASN A 178 -17.58 -24.28 -2.23
C ASN A 178 -17.17 -25.10 -1.00
N THR A 179 -15.99 -25.72 -1.02
CA THR A 179 -15.46 -26.43 0.14
C THR A 179 -14.86 -25.47 1.18
N ASP A 180 -14.39 -24.29 0.77
CA ASP A 180 -13.91 -23.26 1.69
C ASP A 180 -15.06 -22.39 2.22
N GLU A 181 -15.64 -22.81 3.34
CA GLU A 181 -16.72 -22.09 4.03
C GLU A 181 -16.29 -20.70 4.56
N ALA A 182 -14.98 -20.42 4.66
CA ALA A 182 -14.47 -19.11 5.07
C ALA A 182 -14.45 -18.08 3.93
N TRP A 183 -15.11 -18.39 2.81
CA TRP A 183 -15.09 -17.59 1.60
C TRP A 183 -15.58 -16.14 1.79
N HIS A 184 -14.83 -15.20 1.21
CA HIS A 184 -15.16 -13.78 1.17
C HIS A 184 -14.19 -13.04 0.22
N PRO A 185 -14.60 -11.95 -0.48
CA PRO A 185 -15.96 -11.40 -0.59
C PRO A 185 -16.75 -12.00 -1.77
N THR A 186 -18.03 -11.68 -1.84
CA THR A 186 -18.95 -12.15 -2.91
C THR A 186 -18.55 -11.67 -4.31
N HIS A 187 -17.87 -10.51 -4.40
CA HIS A 187 -17.50 -9.87 -5.66
C HIS A 187 -15.98 -9.75 -5.78
N ILE A 188 -15.32 -10.83 -6.14
CA ILE A 188 -13.84 -10.93 -6.25
C ILE A 188 -13.31 -9.96 -7.30
N GLU A 189 -14.02 -9.82 -8.42
CA GLU A 189 -13.63 -8.95 -9.52
C GLU A 189 -13.44 -7.49 -9.09
N LYS A 190 -14.16 -7.07 -8.04
CA LYS A 190 -14.08 -5.71 -7.47
C LYS A 190 -12.91 -5.54 -6.51
N THR A 191 -12.27 -6.62 -6.09
CA THR A 191 -11.11 -6.56 -5.19
C THR A 191 -9.78 -6.57 -5.93
N ILE A 192 -9.76 -6.96 -7.21
CA ILE A 192 -8.55 -7.05 -8.02
C ILE A 192 -7.78 -5.72 -7.96
N PHE A 193 -6.51 -5.82 -7.61
CA PHE A 193 -5.63 -4.67 -7.47
C PHE A 193 -5.45 -3.92 -8.81
N ASP A 194 -5.81 -2.64 -8.83
CA ASP A 194 -5.58 -1.75 -9.98
C ASP A 194 -4.19 -1.10 -9.87
N TYR A 195 -3.20 -1.74 -10.50
CA TYR A 195 -1.83 -1.23 -10.56
C TYR A 195 -1.76 0.16 -11.21
N ALA A 196 -2.56 0.43 -12.24
CA ALA A 196 -2.54 1.70 -12.93
C ALA A 196 -3.10 2.82 -12.03
N ALA A 197 -4.18 2.58 -11.28
CA ALA A 197 -4.68 3.52 -10.29
C ALA A 197 -3.70 3.70 -9.13
N PHE A 198 -3.07 2.63 -8.65
CA PHE A 198 -2.01 2.72 -7.64
C PHE A 198 -0.86 3.58 -8.14
N ALA A 199 -0.31 3.28 -9.33
CA ALA A 199 0.75 4.03 -9.95
C ALA A 199 0.35 5.50 -10.10
N ARG A 200 -0.83 5.81 -10.66
CA ARG A 200 -1.36 7.19 -10.72
C ARG A 200 -1.44 7.84 -9.35
N SER A 201 -1.85 7.13 -8.30
CA SER A 201 -1.94 7.66 -6.94
C SER A 201 -0.59 8.04 -6.35
N LYS A 202 0.47 7.32 -6.73
CA LYS A 202 1.87 7.59 -6.35
C LYS A 202 2.53 8.61 -7.28
N ALA A 203 2.11 8.63 -8.54
CA ALA A 203 2.53 9.55 -9.59
C ALA A 203 1.93 10.94 -9.40
N LYS A 204 0.82 11.06 -8.63
CA LYS A 204 0.06 12.31 -8.47
C LYS A 204 1.06 13.43 -8.33
N PRO A 205 1.10 14.38 -9.29
CA PRO A 205 2.14 15.37 -9.32
C PRO A 205 2.11 16.05 -7.96
N ALA A 206 3.28 16.13 -7.31
CA ALA A 206 3.46 17.03 -6.20
C ALA A 206 2.94 18.38 -6.70
N TRP A 207 1.76 18.76 -6.23
CA TRP A 207 1.17 20.01 -6.62
C TRP A 207 2.18 21.06 -6.20
N THR A 208 2.78 21.73 -7.17
CA THR A 208 3.86 22.65 -6.87
C THR A 208 3.20 23.95 -6.44
N PRO A 209 3.30 24.33 -5.15
CA PRO A 209 2.74 25.59 -4.71
C PRO A 209 3.42 26.70 -5.51
N LYS A 210 2.62 27.65 -6.01
CA LYS A 210 3.15 28.79 -6.76
C LYS A 210 4.09 29.60 -5.86
N ASP A 211 5.04 30.29 -6.47
CA ASP A 211 5.90 31.27 -5.80
C ASP A 211 5.12 32.55 -5.50
N THR A 212 4.11 32.44 -4.63
CA THR A 212 3.30 33.57 -4.16
C THR A 212 3.16 33.51 -2.65
N LYS A 213 3.11 34.70 -2.03
CA LYS A 213 2.87 34.83 -0.59
C LYS A 213 1.45 34.41 -0.27
N SER A 214 1.27 33.65 0.80
CA SER A 214 -0.03 33.17 1.28
C SER A 214 -0.47 33.92 2.54
N ASN A 215 -1.76 34.20 2.69
CA ASN A 215 -2.29 34.83 3.90
C ASN A 215 -2.25 33.83 5.07
N LEU A 216 -1.47 34.13 6.11
CA LEU A 216 -1.26 33.24 7.26
C LEU A 216 -2.57 32.88 7.97
N ALA A 217 -3.47 33.85 8.15
CA ALA A 217 -4.76 33.62 8.79
C ALA A 217 -5.60 32.57 8.03
N ILE A 218 -5.60 32.60 6.69
CA ILE A 218 -6.30 31.58 5.88
C ILE A 218 -5.68 30.21 6.10
N ILE A 219 -4.36 30.12 6.17
CA ILE A 219 -3.65 28.84 6.38
C ILE A 219 -3.94 28.29 7.78
N GLN A 220 -3.88 29.13 8.81
CA GLN A 220 -4.23 28.76 10.18
C GLN A 220 -5.69 28.30 10.28
N GLN A 221 -6.63 28.93 9.58
CA GLN A 221 -8.01 28.47 9.49
C GLN A 221 -8.12 27.07 8.86
N GLN A 222 -7.36 26.75 7.81
CA GLN A 222 -7.39 25.40 7.23
C GLN A 222 -6.93 24.33 8.22
N PHE A 223 -5.93 24.65 9.03
CA PHE A 223 -5.44 23.79 10.11
C PHE A 223 -6.46 23.64 11.24
N GLN A 224 -7.09 24.73 11.67
CA GLN A 224 -8.16 24.71 12.67
C GLN A 224 -9.38 23.90 12.19
N ILE A 225 -9.78 24.03 10.92
CA ILE A 225 -10.85 23.23 10.31
C ILE A 225 -10.47 21.75 10.31
N ALA A 226 -9.24 21.40 9.90
CA ALA A 226 -8.76 20.03 9.91
C ALA A 226 -8.67 19.43 11.33
N ALA A 227 -8.39 20.25 12.33
CA ALA A 227 -8.34 19.86 13.75
C ALA A 227 -9.71 19.81 14.43
N GLY A 228 -10.79 20.20 13.73
CA GLY A 228 -12.14 20.27 14.32
C GLY A 228 -12.38 21.47 15.24
N LEU A 229 -11.45 22.42 15.28
CA LEU A 229 -11.54 23.65 16.09
C LEU A 229 -12.40 24.74 15.43
N ARG A 230 -12.66 24.61 14.13
CA ARG A 230 -13.46 25.55 13.34
C ARG A 230 -14.30 24.81 12.32
N LYS A 231 -15.54 25.26 12.07
CA LYS A 231 -16.37 24.74 10.98
C LYS A 231 -15.96 25.38 9.65
N GLY A 232 -15.97 24.60 8.57
CA GLY A 232 -15.72 25.10 7.21
C GLY A 232 -15.30 24.02 6.23
N LYS A 233 -15.24 24.37 4.94
CA LYS A 233 -14.72 23.48 3.89
C LYS A 233 -13.20 23.62 3.81
N ARG A 234 -12.50 22.50 3.80
CA ARG A 234 -11.07 22.47 3.50
C ARG A 234 -10.84 22.81 2.02
N ILE A 235 -9.95 23.74 1.75
CA ILE A 235 -9.59 24.19 0.42
C ILE A 235 -8.09 24.02 0.17
N ARG A 236 -7.72 23.92 -1.12
CA ARG A 236 -6.33 23.88 -1.55
C ARG A 236 -5.72 25.28 -1.51
N THR A 237 -4.53 25.45 -0.93
CA THR A 237 -3.81 26.74 -0.85
C THR A 237 -2.30 26.59 -1.02
N ASN A 238 -1.61 27.64 -1.53
CA ASN A 238 -0.14 27.64 -1.73
C ASN A 238 0.60 27.51 -0.40
N GLY A 239 0.13 28.18 0.65
CA GLY A 239 0.76 28.13 1.97
C GLY A 239 0.78 26.72 2.55
N VAL A 240 -0.31 25.96 2.43
CA VAL A 240 -0.34 24.56 2.89
C VAL A 240 0.61 23.70 2.06
N GLY A 241 0.70 23.89 0.75
CA GLY A 241 1.67 23.15 -0.08
C GLY A 241 3.11 23.45 0.29
N TRP A 242 3.44 24.72 0.60
CA TRP A 242 4.77 25.09 1.09
C TRP A 242 5.08 24.46 2.45
N ILE A 243 4.11 24.38 3.37
CA ILE A 243 4.26 23.66 4.65
C ILE A 243 4.51 22.17 4.41
N GLN A 244 3.71 21.51 3.58
CA GLN A 244 3.90 20.08 3.24
C GLN A 244 5.29 19.82 2.65
N LYS A 245 5.73 20.67 1.70
CA LYS A 245 7.07 20.56 1.09
C LYS A 245 8.19 20.75 2.11
N ALA A 246 8.06 21.72 3.02
CA ALA A 246 9.06 21.96 4.06
C ALA A 246 9.10 20.84 5.10
N LEU A 247 7.95 20.31 5.53
CA LEU A 247 7.88 19.15 6.43
C LEU A 247 8.50 17.90 5.80
N ASN A 248 8.32 17.69 4.49
CA ASN A 248 9.00 16.60 3.79
C ASN A 248 10.53 16.80 3.80
N ALA A 249 10.99 17.99 3.43
CA ALA A 249 12.41 18.28 3.29
C ALA A 249 13.16 18.36 4.63
N LYS A 250 12.53 18.88 5.69
CA LYS A 250 13.18 19.16 6.98
C LYS A 250 12.82 18.17 8.09
N ALA A 251 11.68 17.49 8.00
CA ALA A 251 11.19 16.58 9.03
C ALA A 251 10.93 15.14 8.51
N GLY A 252 11.22 14.85 7.22
CA GLY A 252 11.07 13.51 6.66
C GLY A 252 9.63 12.99 6.66
N ALA A 253 8.64 13.89 6.57
CA ALA A 253 7.24 13.57 6.80
C ALA A 253 6.57 12.73 5.68
N ASN A 254 7.18 12.63 4.49
CA ASN A 254 6.68 11.86 3.34
C ASN A 254 5.20 12.15 2.96
N LEU A 255 4.77 13.40 3.12
CA LEU A 255 3.45 13.91 2.79
C LEU A 255 3.26 14.01 1.27
N VAL A 256 2.01 13.81 0.83
CA VAL A 256 1.60 14.26 -0.51
C VAL A 256 1.47 15.77 -0.50
N VAL A 257 2.23 16.47 -1.35
CA VAL A 257 2.08 17.92 -1.51
C VAL A 257 0.86 18.18 -2.39
N ASN A 258 -0.28 18.49 -1.77
CA ASN A 258 -1.57 18.70 -2.43
C ASN A 258 -2.24 20.03 -2.06
N GLY A 259 -1.63 20.80 -1.16
CA GLY A 259 -2.10 22.10 -0.68
C GLY A 259 -3.34 22.03 0.22
N ILE A 260 -3.76 20.85 0.68
CA ILE A 260 -4.93 20.63 1.55
C ILE A 260 -4.46 20.07 2.89
N VAL A 261 -4.99 20.60 4.00
CA VAL A 261 -4.68 20.06 5.33
C VAL A 261 -5.49 18.80 5.58
N ASP A 262 -4.90 17.65 5.25
CA ASP A 262 -5.41 16.33 5.62
C ASP A 262 -4.89 15.87 6.98
N SER A 263 -5.36 14.72 7.45
CA SER A 263 -4.97 14.16 8.75
C SER A 263 -3.47 13.88 8.83
N ALA A 264 -2.83 13.51 7.71
CA ALA A 264 -1.39 13.28 7.65
C ALA A 264 -0.60 14.59 7.80
N THR A 265 -1.04 15.65 7.10
CA THR A 265 -0.45 17.00 7.21
C THR A 265 -0.57 17.55 8.63
N LEU A 266 -1.74 17.39 9.26
CA LEU A 266 -1.98 17.81 10.64
C LEU A 266 -1.09 17.05 11.63
N ALA A 267 -1.00 15.72 11.48
CA ALA A 267 -0.15 14.88 12.34
C ALA A 267 1.34 15.21 12.19
N ALA A 268 1.81 15.43 10.94
CA ALA A 268 3.18 15.80 10.66
C ALA A 268 3.54 17.17 11.25
N TRP A 269 2.64 18.16 11.14
CA TRP A 269 2.81 19.46 11.79
C TRP A 269 2.93 19.32 13.31
N LYS A 270 1.99 18.59 13.94
CA LYS A 270 2.00 18.35 15.39
C LYS A 270 3.31 17.70 15.85
N LYS A 271 3.80 16.69 15.11
CA LYS A 271 5.08 16.03 15.40
C LYS A 271 6.25 17.00 15.30
N PHE A 272 6.30 17.80 14.24
CA PHE A 272 7.34 18.80 14.04
C PHE A 272 7.38 19.86 15.16
N GLU A 273 6.21 20.38 15.57
CA GLU A 273 6.12 21.35 16.66
C GLU A 273 6.61 20.78 18.00
N ILE A 274 6.25 19.52 18.30
CA ILE A 274 6.75 18.83 19.50
C ILE A 274 8.27 18.70 19.48
N GLN A 275 8.83 18.27 18.35
CA GLN A 275 10.28 18.02 18.23
C GLN A 275 11.10 19.31 18.24
N SER A 276 10.56 20.38 17.69
CA SER A 276 11.31 21.62 17.51
C SER A 276 11.26 22.56 18.71
N GLY A 277 10.48 22.26 19.76
CA GLY A 277 10.22 23.19 20.86
C GLY A 277 9.32 24.35 20.43
N GLY A 278 8.18 23.98 19.83
CA GLY A 278 7.13 24.88 19.31
C GLY A 278 6.53 25.84 20.34
N THR A 279 5.60 26.69 19.92
CA THR A 279 4.92 27.66 20.81
C THR A 279 3.81 27.05 21.68
N GLY A 280 3.46 25.78 21.43
CA GLY A 280 2.30 25.13 22.05
C GLY A 280 1.06 25.09 21.16
N ALA A 281 1.04 25.80 20.02
CA ALA A 281 -0.01 25.73 19.00
C ALA A 281 0.09 24.44 18.15
N LYS A 282 -0.03 23.28 18.82
CA LYS A 282 0.21 21.92 18.25
C LYS A 282 -0.62 21.60 17.01
N THR A 283 -1.69 22.35 16.75
CA THR A 283 -2.64 22.14 15.65
C THR A 283 -2.69 23.31 14.67
N THR A 284 -1.88 24.36 14.83
CA THR A 284 -1.99 25.58 14.02
C THR A 284 -0.61 26.18 13.74
N PRO A 285 -0.23 26.41 12.48
CA PRO A 285 1.07 27.00 12.17
C PRO A 285 1.22 28.41 12.69
N ASP A 286 2.34 28.71 13.33
CA ASP A 286 2.67 30.04 13.82
C ASP A 286 3.97 30.57 13.18
N PRO A 287 4.26 31.88 13.27
CA PRO A 287 5.47 32.46 12.70
C PRO A 287 6.79 31.83 13.19
N LYS A 288 6.86 31.34 14.44
CA LYS A 288 8.07 30.70 14.99
C LYS A 288 8.29 29.33 14.37
N GLY A 289 7.27 28.49 14.27
CA GLY A 289 7.31 27.20 13.58
C GLY A 289 7.66 27.35 12.10
N LEU A 290 7.04 28.33 11.42
CA LEU A 290 7.33 28.64 10.01
C LEU A 290 8.75 29.17 9.79
N LYS A 291 9.32 29.92 10.75
CA LYS A 291 10.73 30.34 10.73
C LYS A 291 11.68 29.14 10.87
N LYS A 292 11.38 28.19 11.76
CA LYS A 292 12.17 26.96 11.91
C LYS A 292 12.15 26.08 10.66
N LEU A 293 11.03 26.04 9.95
CA LEU A 293 10.93 25.42 8.62
C LEU A 293 11.59 26.25 7.49
N GLN A 294 12.09 27.44 7.80
CA GLN A 294 12.68 28.38 6.83
C GLN A 294 11.72 28.77 5.69
N ILE A 295 10.42 28.89 6.00
CA ILE A 295 9.38 29.27 5.02
C ILE A 295 8.56 30.48 5.44
N ALA A 296 8.88 31.13 6.56
CA ALA A 296 8.11 32.29 7.04
C ALA A 296 7.94 33.41 5.98
N PHE A 297 8.93 33.63 5.12
CA PHE A 297 8.87 34.61 4.02
C PHE A 297 7.78 34.33 2.98
N ARG A 298 7.21 33.11 2.97
CA ARG A 298 6.09 32.69 2.11
C ARG A 298 4.72 33.14 2.67
N PHE A 299 4.66 33.74 3.85
CA PHE A 299 3.41 34.08 4.52
C PHE A 299 3.32 35.58 4.82
N VAL A 300 2.09 36.13 4.77
CA VAL A 300 1.77 37.53 5.06
C VAL A 300 0.48 37.66 5.86
N GLY A 301 0.26 38.84 6.44
CA GLY A 301 -0.94 39.17 7.19
C GLY A 301 -0.87 38.76 8.67
N PRO A 302 -1.84 39.20 9.47
CA PRO A 302 -1.91 38.87 10.89
C PRO A 302 -2.20 37.38 11.10
N GLU A 303 -1.93 36.88 12.29
CA GLU A 303 -2.37 35.56 12.72
C GLU A 303 -3.91 35.53 12.87
N ALA A 304 -4.54 34.41 12.52
CA ALA A 304 -5.90 34.11 12.88
C ALA A 304 -5.97 33.86 14.38
N HIS A 305 -6.59 34.78 15.11
CA HIS A 305 -7.03 34.52 16.48
C HIS A 305 -8.04 33.35 16.47
N LEU A 306 -7.92 32.44 17.44
CA LEU A 306 -9.00 31.50 17.72
C LEU A 306 -10.28 32.32 17.99
N PRO A 307 -11.45 31.91 17.48
CA PRO A 307 -12.69 32.52 17.92
C PRO A 307 -12.72 32.43 19.46
N VAL A 308 -12.89 33.57 20.11
CA VAL A 308 -13.11 33.62 21.56
C VAL A 308 -14.41 32.87 21.79
N GLY A 309 -14.30 31.68 22.36
CA GLY A 309 -15.42 30.88 22.86
C GLY A 309 -15.54 31.08 24.36
#